data_AF-A0A9E5R5B5-F1
#
_entry.id   AF-A0A9E5R5B5-F1
#
_cell.length_a   1.000
_cell.length_b   1.000
_cell.length_c   1.000
_cell.angle_alpha   90.00
_cell.angle_beta   90.00
_cell.angle_gamma   90.00
#
_symmetry.space_group_name_H-M   'P 1'
#
loop_
_entity.id
_entity.type
_entity.pdbx_description
1 polymer ?
#
loop_
_entity_poly.entity_id
_entity_poly.type
_entity_poly.pdbx_seq_one_letter_code
_entity_poly.pdbx_strand_id
1 'polypeptide(L)'
;MWSAEILRQVLQKGGVPQPASGALIFAEHYPLPQPEDALLELWLSQVSDIPPVFHEALDSPLLGLFGGEKLQKMMLMMGLQENEMLQHPLIDQSIAKAQARLDQKMAAQAHLETRARSFADWLQQNGF
;
A
#
# COMPACT_ATOMS: atom_id res chain seq x y z
N MET A 1 14.25 -4.97 -7.60
CA MET A 1 13.78 -5.99 -8.56
C MET A 1 13.50 -7.24 -7.72
N TRP A 2 12.23 -7.49 -7.42
CA TRP A 2 11.81 -8.54 -6.49
C TRP A 2 12.28 -9.92 -6.99
N SER A 3 12.72 -10.79 -6.08
CA SER A 3 12.97 -12.19 -6.40
C SER A 3 11.67 -12.81 -6.92
N ALA A 4 11.67 -13.24 -8.18
CA ALA A 4 10.51 -13.81 -8.87
C ALA A 4 9.91 -15.05 -8.16
N GLU A 5 10.65 -15.62 -7.21
CA GLU A 5 10.24 -16.78 -6.44
C GLU A 5 9.27 -16.44 -5.29
N ILE A 6 9.46 -15.28 -4.64
CA ILE A 6 8.62 -14.83 -3.51
C ILE A 6 7.23 -14.43 -4.02
N LEU A 7 7.17 -13.70 -5.14
CA LEU A 7 5.91 -13.34 -5.79
C LEU A 7 5.15 -14.57 -6.32
N ARG A 8 5.85 -15.61 -6.78
CA ARG A 8 5.22 -16.86 -7.24
C ARG A 8 4.54 -17.63 -6.12
N GLN A 9 5.13 -17.68 -4.92
CA GLN A 9 4.52 -18.38 -3.79
C GLN A 9 3.28 -17.65 -3.25
N VAL A 10 3.28 -16.32 -3.27
CA VAL A 10 2.12 -15.50 -2.85
C VAL A 10 0.95 -15.59 -3.84
N LEU A 11 1.22 -15.70 -5.14
CA LEU A 11 0.18 -15.69 -6.19
C LEU A 11 -0.41 -17.07 -6.53
N GLN A 12 0.25 -18.19 -6.20
CA GLN A 12 -0.22 -19.54 -6.56
C GLN A 12 -1.33 -20.10 -5.65
N LYS A 13 -1.57 -19.52 -4.48
CA LYS A 13 -2.70 -19.89 -3.62
C LYS A 13 -3.66 -18.71 -3.59
N GLY A 14 -4.80 -18.84 -4.28
CA GLY A 14 -5.85 -17.82 -4.36
C GLY A 14 -6.60 -17.57 -3.05
N GLY A 15 -5.87 -17.32 -1.97
CA GLY A 15 -6.38 -16.97 -0.66
C GLY A 15 -5.26 -16.31 0.14
N VAL A 16 -5.64 -15.34 0.98
CA VAL A 16 -4.72 -14.71 1.92
C VAL A 16 -3.93 -15.81 2.65
N PRO A 17 -2.58 -15.81 2.59
CA PRO A 17 -1.82 -16.74 3.40
C PRO A 17 -2.20 -16.49 4.84
N GLN A 18 -2.91 -17.45 5.45
CA GLN A 18 -3.28 -17.38 6.85
C GLN A 18 -2.05 -17.83 7.63
N PRO A 19 -1.29 -16.91 8.25
CA PRO A 19 -0.01 -17.28 8.81
C PRO A 19 -0.25 -18.10 10.07
N ALA A 20 0.41 -19.26 10.15
CA ALA A 20 0.32 -20.15 11.30
C ALA A 20 0.90 -19.52 12.60
N SER A 21 1.59 -18.38 12.49
CA SER A 21 2.43 -17.75 13.53
C SER A 21 2.21 -16.23 13.70
N GLY A 22 1.22 -15.62 13.03
CA GLY A 22 0.92 -14.17 13.10
C GLY A 22 1.30 -13.39 11.83
N ALA A 23 0.86 -12.14 11.71
CA ALA A 23 1.10 -11.26 10.55
C ALA A 23 1.65 -9.90 11.02
N LEU A 24 2.51 -9.27 10.21
CA LEU A 24 2.80 -7.85 10.35
C LEU A 24 1.73 -7.08 9.57
N ILE A 25 0.85 -6.39 10.27
CA ILE A 25 -0.28 -5.68 9.66
C ILE A 25 0.08 -4.21 9.51
N PHE A 26 0.00 -3.73 8.28
CA PHE A 26 0.06 -2.31 7.93
C PHE A 26 -1.36 -1.77 7.84
N ALA A 27 -1.62 -0.70 8.59
CA ALA A 27 -2.91 -0.01 8.57
C ALA A 27 -3.05 0.95 7.39
N GLU A 28 -1.93 1.35 6.78
CA GLU A 28 -1.84 2.21 5.61
C GLU A 28 -0.45 2.03 4.97
N HIS A 29 -0.31 2.42 3.70
CA HIS A 29 1.00 2.55 3.07
C HIS A 29 1.73 3.82 3.52
N TYR A 30 3.06 3.80 3.53
CA TYR A 30 3.83 5.04 3.64
C TYR A 30 3.75 5.85 2.33
N PRO A 31 3.74 7.21 2.37
CA PRO A 31 3.58 8.03 1.16
C PRO A 31 4.68 7.88 0.10
N LEU A 32 5.91 7.60 0.53
CA LEU A 32 7.07 7.39 -0.33
C LEU A 32 7.49 5.92 -0.32
N PRO A 33 8.00 5.38 -1.45
CA PRO A 33 8.34 3.96 -1.53
C PRO A 33 9.56 3.60 -0.66
N GLN A 34 10.59 4.45 -0.63
CA GLN A 34 11.87 4.09 -0.01
C GLN A 34 11.81 3.79 1.50
N PRO A 35 11.10 4.58 2.34
CA PRO A 35 10.99 4.27 3.77
C PRO A 35 10.25 2.96 4.05
N GLU A 36 9.21 2.65 3.27
CA GLU A 36 8.45 1.40 3.39
C GLU A 36 9.29 0.20 2.96
N ASP A 37 9.97 0.28 1.80
CA ASP A 37 10.87 -0.76 1.31
C ASP A 37 11.97 -1.08 2.34
N ALA A 38 12.59 -0.05 2.93
CA ALA A 38 13.63 -0.23 3.93
C ALA A 38 13.12 -0.92 5.22
N LEU A 39 11.90 -0.61 5.65
CA LEU A 39 11.26 -1.27 6.79
C LEU A 39 10.97 -2.74 6.48
N LEU A 40 10.44 -3.02 5.29
CA LEU A 40 10.14 -4.39 4.84
C LEU A 40 11.42 -5.23 4.72
N GLU A 41 12.49 -4.68 4.14
CA GLU A 41 13.80 -5.34 4.08
C GLU A 41 14.33 -5.66 5.48
N LEU A 42 14.26 -4.70 6.41
CA LEU A 42 14.67 -4.90 7.79
C LEU A 42 13.84 -5.99 8.48
N TRP A 43 12.52 -5.97 8.31
CA TRP A 43 11.62 -6.97 8.89
C TRP A 43 11.94 -8.37 8.37
N LEU A 44 12.00 -8.54 7.05
CA LEU A 44 12.26 -9.82 6.41
C LEU A 44 13.66 -10.37 6.73
N SER A 45 14.63 -9.50 7.03
CA SER A 45 15.96 -9.92 7.48
C SER A 45 15.99 -10.50 8.89
N GLN A 46 15.03 -10.14 9.75
CA GLN A 46 14.94 -10.59 11.14
C GLN A 46 13.89 -11.68 11.34
N VAL A 47 12.81 -11.64 10.57
CA VAL A 47 11.63 -12.48 10.73
C VAL A 47 11.14 -12.93 9.34
N SER A 48 11.65 -14.05 8.86
CA SER A 48 11.35 -14.55 7.50
C SER A 48 9.95 -15.12 7.33
N ASP A 49 9.33 -15.60 8.42
CA ASP A 49 8.13 -16.44 8.33
C ASP A 49 6.83 -15.68 8.65
N ILE A 50 6.93 -14.40 9.02
CA ILE A 50 5.77 -13.54 9.30
C ILE A 50 5.56 -12.61 8.10
N PRO A 51 4.53 -12.85 7.26
CA PRO A 51 4.30 -12.04 6.08
C PRO A 51 3.79 -10.63 6.46
N PRO A 52 4.23 -9.59 5.73
CA PRO A 52 3.59 -8.28 5.78
C PRO A 52 2.25 -8.33 5.03
N VAL A 53 1.21 -7.75 5.63
CA VAL A 53 -0.13 -7.62 5.03
C VAL A 53 -0.55 -6.16 5.13
N PHE A 54 -0.92 -5.59 3.99
CA PHE A 54 -1.45 -4.24 3.91
C PHE A 54 -2.98 -4.30 3.81
N HIS A 55 -3.65 -3.57 4.69
CA HIS A 55 -5.07 -3.27 4.54
C HIS A 55 -5.20 -1.81 4.18
N GLU A 56 -5.96 -1.54 3.12
CA GLU A 56 -6.20 -0.19 2.65
C GLU A 56 -7.68 0.01 2.36
N ALA A 57 -8.20 1.17 2.75
CA ALA A 57 -9.59 1.53 2.54
C ALA A 57 -9.74 2.34 1.24
N LEU A 58 -10.84 2.14 0.50
CA LEU A 58 -11.08 2.86 -0.75
C LEU A 58 -11.23 4.38 -0.57
N ASP A 59 -11.60 4.82 0.64
CA ASP A 59 -11.74 6.21 1.07
C ASP A 59 -10.51 6.73 1.81
N SER A 60 -9.41 5.98 1.83
CA SER A 60 -8.14 6.40 2.43
C SER A 60 -7.55 7.65 1.77
N PRO A 61 -6.69 8.40 2.47
CA PRO A 61 -5.97 9.54 1.90
C PRO A 61 -5.16 9.16 0.65
N LEU A 62 -4.51 7.99 0.67
CA LEU A 62 -3.78 7.45 -0.48
C LEU A 62 -4.73 7.34 -1.67
N LEU A 63 -5.78 6.51 -1.56
CA LEU A 63 -6.66 6.26 -2.70
C LEU A 63 -7.46 7.50 -3.11
N GLY A 64 -7.76 8.42 -2.19
CA GLY A 64 -8.33 9.73 -2.49
C GLY A 64 -7.55 10.51 -3.56
N LEU A 65 -6.21 10.49 -3.50
CA LEU A 65 -5.34 11.13 -4.51
C LEU A 65 -5.38 10.43 -5.88
N PHE A 66 -5.80 9.17 -5.94
CA PHE A 66 -5.70 8.31 -7.13
C PHE A 66 -7.05 7.79 -7.62
N GLY A 67 -8.16 8.39 -7.19
CA GLY A 67 -9.50 8.12 -7.70
C GLY A 67 -10.28 7.06 -6.93
N GLY A 68 -9.99 6.89 -5.64
CA GLY A 68 -10.70 6.00 -4.70
C GLY A 68 -12.21 6.21 -4.72
N GLU A 69 -12.69 7.46 -4.76
CA GLU A 69 -14.12 7.78 -4.87
C GLU A 69 -14.77 7.18 -6.14
N LYS A 70 -14.08 7.25 -7.28
CA LYS A 70 -14.56 6.67 -8.54
C LYS A 70 -14.59 5.14 -8.46
N LEU A 71 -13.57 4.54 -7.84
CA LEU A 71 -13.53 3.10 -7.61
C LEU A 71 -14.67 2.66 -6.67
N GLN A 72 -14.88 3.36 -5.56
CA GLN A 72 -15.97 3.09 -4.62
C GLN A 72 -17.33 3.13 -5.31
N LYS A 73 -17.61 4.16 -6.13
CA LYS A 73 -18.84 4.24 -6.93
C LYS A 73 -18.99 3.07 -7.90
N MET A 74 -17.90 2.66 -8.56
CA MET A 74 -17.91 1.51 -9.45
C MET A 74 -18.23 0.21 -8.70
N MET A 75 -17.60 0.00 -7.54
CA MET A 75 -17.83 -1.20 -6.72
C MET A 75 -19.29 -1.28 -6.26
N LEU A 76 -19.87 -0.17 -5.80
CA LEU A 76 -21.28 -0.08 -5.43
C LEU A 76 -22.22 -0.39 -6.61
N MET A 77 -21.93 0.12 -7.81
CA MET A 77 -22.70 -0.20 -9.03
C MET A 77 -22.61 -1.69 -9.42
N MET A 78 -21.51 -2.36 -9.07
CA MET A 78 -21.33 -3.80 -9.29
C MET A 78 -22.00 -4.66 -8.21
N GLY A 79 -22.63 -4.04 -7.20
CA GLY A 79 -23.34 -4.73 -6.12
C GLY A 79 -22.44 -5.27 -5.00
N LEU A 80 -21.16 -4.90 -4.98
CA LEU A 80 -20.23 -5.24 -3.91
C LEU A 80 -20.65 -4.56 -2.61
N GLN A 81 -20.52 -5.28 -1.49
CA GLN A 81 -20.84 -4.76 -0.16
C GLN A 81 -19.63 -4.02 0.43
N GLU A 82 -19.86 -3.03 1.31
CA GLU A 82 -18.77 -2.22 1.89
C GLU A 82 -17.72 -3.04 2.66
N ASN A 83 -18.12 -4.17 3.24
CA ASN A 83 -17.25 -5.03 4.04
C ASN A 83 -16.64 -6.18 3.24
N GLU A 84 -16.75 -6.15 1.91
CA GLU A 84 -16.19 -7.17 1.05
C GLU A 84 -14.72 -6.86 0.73
N MET A 85 -13.85 -7.83 0.96
CA MET A 85 -12.42 -7.68 0.69
C MET A 85 -12.18 -7.66 -0.82
N LEU A 86 -11.54 -6.60 -1.30
CA LEU A 86 -11.12 -6.47 -2.70
C LEU A 86 -9.64 -6.82 -2.81
N GLN A 87 -9.31 -7.82 -3.62
CA GLN A 87 -7.94 -8.15 -3.95
C GLN A 87 -7.80 -8.27 -5.47
N HIS A 88 -6.96 -7.40 -6.05
CA HIS A 88 -6.64 -7.49 -7.46
C HIS A 88 -5.23 -6.93 -7.72
N PRO A 89 -4.36 -7.59 -8.51
CA PRO A 89 -3.00 -7.13 -8.76
C PRO A 89 -2.88 -5.71 -9.33
N LEU A 90 -3.93 -5.21 -9.99
CA LEU A 90 -3.97 -3.84 -10.51
C LEU A 90 -4.09 -2.78 -9.41
N ILE A 91 -4.65 -3.13 -8.25
CA ILE A 91 -4.74 -2.23 -7.09
C ILE A 91 -3.32 -1.99 -6.56
N ASP A 92 -2.57 -3.06 -6.31
CA ASP A 92 -1.17 -3.01 -5.85
C ASP A 92 -0.30 -2.18 -6.82
N GLN A 93 -0.44 -2.43 -8.12
CA GLN A 93 0.29 -1.65 -9.14
C GLN A 93 -0.12 -0.17 -9.15
N SER A 94 -1.37 0.15 -8.83
CA SER A 94 -1.85 1.53 -8.77
C SER A 94 -1.29 2.25 -7.56
N ILE A 95 -1.20 1.57 -6.41
CA ILE A 95 -0.56 2.07 -5.19
C ILE A 95 0.93 2.34 -5.41
N ALA A 96 1.66 1.40 -6.02
CA ALA A 96 3.09 1.61 -6.32
C ALA A 96 3.32 2.81 -7.26
N LYS A 97 2.46 2.98 -8.29
CA LYS A 97 2.51 4.15 -9.19
C LYS A 97 2.16 5.44 -8.47
N ALA A 98 1.27 5.37 -7.48
CA ALA A 98 0.85 6.48 -6.66
C ALA A 98 1.99 7.01 -5.79
N GLN A 99 2.66 6.13 -5.03
CA GLN A 99 3.84 6.46 -4.23
C GLN A 99 4.97 7.03 -5.12
N ALA A 100 5.22 6.43 -6.29
CA ALA A 100 6.22 6.94 -7.24
C ALA A 100 5.91 8.34 -7.77
N ARG A 101 4.63 8.70 -7.95
CA ARG A 101 4.21 10.05 -8.35
C ARG A 101 4.43 11.07 -7.24
N LEU A 102 4.21 10.71 -5.98
CA LEU A 102 4.48 11.57 -4.83
C LEU A 102 5.99 11.83 -4.71
N ASP A 103 6.80 10.78 -4.82
CA ASP A 103 8.26 10.87 -4.82
C ASP A 103 8.79 11.79 -5.93
N GLN A 104 8.28 11.63 -7.16
CA GLN A 104 8.61 12.53 -8.27
C GLN A 104 8.23 13.99 -8.03
N LYS A 105 7.05 14.24 -7.44
CA LYS A 105 6.61 15.61 -7.10
C LYS A 105 7.52 16.24 -6.04
N MET A 106 7.87 15.48 -5.00
CA MET A 106 8.80 15.91 -3.95
C MET A 106 10.16 16.29 -4.51
N ALA A 107 10.72 15.40 -5.35
CA ALA A 107 12.00 15.63 -6.02
C ALA A 107 11.97 16.88 -6.93
N ALA A 108 10.90 17.06 -7.71
CA ALA A 108 10.75 18.22 -8.58
C ALA A 108 10.65 19.55 -7.83
N GLN A 109 10.13 19.53 -6.61
CA GLN A 109 10.02 20.71 -5.74
C GLN A 109 11.28 20.95 -4.89
N ALA A 110 12.30 20.08 -5.00
CA ALA A 110 13.47 20.04 -4.11
C ALA A 110 13.07 20.07 -2.62
N HIS A 111 11.91 19.50 -2.30
CA HIS A 111 11.35 19.46 -0.96
C HIS A 111 11.83 18.20 -0.24
N LEU A 112 12.35 18.35 0.97
CA LEU A 112 12.66 17.21 1.84
C LEU A 112 11.41 16.84 2.62
N GLU A 113 11.08 15.55 2.73
CA GLU A 113 9.89 15.15 3.46
C GLU A 113 9.95 15.58 4.92
N THR A 114 8.84 16.13 5.39
CA THR A 114 8.51 16.19 6.82
C THR A 114 7.72 14.95 7.16
N ARG A 115 8.32 14.05 7.95
CA ARG A 115 7.67 12.79 8.36
C ARG A 115 6.48 13.07 9.27
N ALA A 116 5.44 12.25 9.12
CA ALA A 116 4.24 12.33 9.93
C ALA A 116 3.83 10.95 10.47
N ARG A 117 2.77 10.93 11.28
CA ARG A 117 2.25 9.71 11.92
C ARG A 117 1.14 9.03 11.14
N SER A 118 0.61 9.71 10.12
CA SER A 118 -0.38 9.18 9.20
C SER A 118 -0.13 9.68 7.78
N PHE A 119 -0.68 8.99 6.78
CA PHE A 119 -0.65 9.48 5.40
C PHE A 119 -1.31 10.86 5.27
N ALA A 120 -2.49 11.03 5.90
CA ALA A 120 -3.23 12.29 5.88
C ALA A 120 -2.40 13.46 6.43
N ASP A 121 -1.76 13.26 7.59
CA ASP A 121 -0.91 14.28 8.20
C ASP A 121 0.32 14.58 7.34
N TRP A 122 0.88 13.57 6.68
CA TRP A 122 2.02 13.74 5.78
C TRP A 122 1.63 14.63 4.59
N LEU A 123 0.44 14.43 3.99
CA LEU A 123 -0.02 15.30 2.91
C LEU A 123 -0.13 16.76 3.35
N GLN A 124 -0.73 17.02 4.52
CA GLN A 124 -0.84 18.37 5.06
C GLN A 124 0.52 19.02 5.31
N GLN A 125 1.48 18.28 5.85
CA GLN A 125 2.82 18.79 6.18
C GLN A 125 3.70 19.00 4.95
N ASN A 126 3.47 18.25 3.88
CA ASN A 126 4.29 18.29 2.66
C ASN A 126 3.58 19.01 1.48
N GLY A 127 2.42 19.63 1.72
CA GLY A 127 1.76 20.53 0.77
C GLY A 127 0.98 19.85 -0.34
N PHE A 128 0.31 18.73 -0.03
CA PHE A 128 -0.54 17.96 -0.96
C PHE A 128 -2.04 18.09 -0.64
#